data_AF-A0A348WKR7-F1
#
_entry.id   AF-A0A348WKR7-F1
#
_cell.length_a   1.000
_cell.length_b   1.000
_cell.length_c   1.000
_cell.angle_alpha   90.00
_cell.angle_beta   90.00
_cell.angle_gamma   90.00
#
_symmetry.space_group_name_H-M   'P 1'
#
loop_
_entity.id
_entity.type
_entity.pdbx_description
1 polymer ?
#
loop_
_entity_poly.entity_id
_entity_poly.type
_entity_poly.pdbx_seq_one_letter_code
_entity_poly.pdbx_strand_id
1 'polypeptide(L)'
;FFEGIEGVKQAYEDTLENNKGMVVYDLTGTDAIFNKMGKRWVDYYVKKRANLGIKCFDIAPDSEWSRISQKADTELLRITKLLPAEFSFNTEIDIYDNKLAIFSFSGDNPIAVIIEDAHIADTLKTLFDYIDRSIATKS
;
A
#
# COMPACT_ATOMS: atom_id res chain seq x y z
N PHE A 1 -6.63 13.61 -8.74
CA PHE A 1 -6.75 12.53 -9.74
C PHE A 1 -5.46 12.49 -10.52
N PHE A 2 -4.92 11.30 -10.73
CA PHE A 2 -3.66 11.05 -11.39
C PHE A 2 -3.85 9.91 -12.40
N GLU A 3 -3.27 10.04 -13.58
CA GLU A 3 -3.44 9.09 -14.66
C GLU A 3 -2.10 8.70 -15.28
N GLY A 4 -2.02 7.44 -15.72
CA GLY A 4 -0.81 6.88 -16.30
C GLY A 4 0.24 6.54 -15.25
N ILE A 5 1.32 5.91 -15.72
CA ILE A 5 2.42 5.49 -14.84
C ILE A 5 3.00 6.67 -14.06
N GLU A 6 3.29 7.79 -14.72
CA GLU A 6 3.89 8.95 -14.05
C GLU A 6 2.94 9.62 -13.05
N GLY A 7 1.63 9.69 -13.36
CA GLY A 7 0.64 10.17 -12.41
C GLY A 7 0.55 9.29 -11.16
N VAL A 8 0.55 7.97 -11.35
CA VAL A 8 0.56 7.01 -10.23
C VAL A 8 1.82 7.16 -9.38
N LYS A 9 3.00 7.32 -10.00
CA LYS A 9 4.25 7.60 -9.27
C LYS A 9 4.15 8.89 -8.45
N GLN A 10 3.58 9.94 -9.01
CA GLN A 10 3.39 11.20 -8.29
C GLN A 10 2.46 11.01 -7.08
N ALA A 11 1.40 10.21 -7.21
CA ALA A 11 0.52 9.89 -6.09
C ALA A 11 1.25 9.08 -5.01
N TYR A 12 2.11 8.12 -5.36
CA TYR A 12 2.96 7.45 -4.38
C TYR A 12 3.93 8.41 -3.69
N GLU A 13 4.55 9.34 -4.41
CA GLU A 13 5.45 10.32 -3.80
C GLU A 13 4.72 11.23 -2.78
N ASP A 14 3.42 11.51 -2.97
CA ASP A 14 2.61 12.23 -1.97
C ASP A 14 2.55 11.50 -0.62
N THR A 15 2.50 10.16 -0.63
CA THR A 15 2.51 9.32 0.59
C THR A 15 3.83 9.44 1.37
N LEU A 16 4.90 9.92 0.73
CA LEU A 16 6.23 10.11 1.32
C LEU A 16 6.44 11.56 1.75
N GLU A 17 6.07 12.51 0.89
CA GLU A 17 6.33 13.94 1.09
C GLU A 17 5.30 14.62 1.98
N ASN A 18 4.04 14.17 1.93
CA ASN A 18 2.92 14.77 2.63
C ASN A 18 2.34 13.84 3.72
N ASN A 19 3.22 13.09 4.38
CA ASN A 19 2.91 12.19 5.49
C ASN A 19 3.75 12.56 6.72
N LYS A 20 3.25 13.50 7.51
CA LYS A 20 3.91 13.97 8.74
C LYS A 20 3.86 12.93 9.84
N GLY A 21 2.83 12.08 9.83
CA GLY A 21 2.68 10.97 10.78
C GLY A 21 3.75 9.88 10.63
N MET A 22 4.46 9.83 9.50
CA MET A 22 5.50 8.83 9.20
C MET A 22 4.99 7.39 9.33
N VAL A 23 3.71 7.18 8.98
CA VAL A 23 3.06 5.87 8.97
C VAL A 23 2.13 5.78 7.76
N VAL A 24 2.08 4.63 7.10
CA VAL A 24 1.08 4.29 6.09
C VAL A 24 0.43 2.96 6.45
N TYR A 25 -0.88 2.85 6.23
CA TYR A 25 -1.63 1.61 6.36
C TYR A 25 -2.17 1.20 4.99
N ASP A 26 -1.73 0.04 4.51
CA ASP A 26 -1.81 -0.33 3.10
C ASP A 26 -2.66 -1.60 2.92
N LEU A 27 -3.60 -1.55 1.98
CA LEU A 27 -4.25 -2.74 1.43
C LEU A 27 -3.67 -2.98 0.03
N THR A 28 -2.70 -3.86 -0.08
CA THR A 28 -1.83 -3.94 -1.27
C THR A 28 -2.16 -5.14 -2.16
N GLY A 29 -2.67 -4.86 -3.36
CA GLY A 29 -2.78 -5.81 -4.47
C GLY A 29 -1.41 -6.10 -5.10
N THR A 30 -0.53 -6.77 -4.35
CA THR A 30 0.91 -6.88 -4.63
C THR A 30 1.21 -7.29 -6.07
N ASP A 31 0.60 -8.35 -6.57
CA ASP A 31 0.85 -8.86 -7.93
C ASP A 31 0.53 -7.82 -9.00
N ALA A 32 -0.55 -7.05 -8.83
CA ALA A 32 -0.96 -6.02 -9.78
C ALA A 32 0.06 -4.88 -9.85
N ILE A 33 0.62 -4.46 -8.71
CA ILE A 33 1.66 -3.43 -8.66
C ILE A 33 2.93 -3.93 -9.34
N PHE A 34 3.40 -5.14 -9.00
CA PHE A 34 4.60 -5.71 -9.60
C PHE A 34 4.47 -5.87 -11.12
N ASN A 35 3.31 -6.31 -11.59
CA ASN A 35 3.04 -6.46 -13.02
C ASN A 35 2.97 -5.11 -13.74
N LYS A 36 2.36 -4.08 -13.12
CA LYS A 36 2.12 -2.80 -13.78
C LYS A 36 3.28 -1.81 -13.67
N MET A 37 3.89 -1.71 -12.50
CA MET A 37 4.95 -0.73 -12.20
C MET A 37 6.35 -1.34 -12.35
N GLY A 38 6.47 -2.66 -12.26
CA GLY A 38 7.72 -3.39 -12.38
C GLY A 38 8.56 -3.36 -11.10
N LYS A 39 9.29 -4.47 -10.86
CA LYS A 39 10.12 -4.69 -9.67
C LYS A 39 11.07 -3.53 -9.35
N ARG A 40 11.73 -2.95 -10.35
CA ARG A 40 12.69 -1.85 -10.15
C ARG A 40 12.05 -0.64 -9.48
N TRP A 41 10.82 -0.30 -9.88
CA TRP A 41 10.11 0.83 -9.30
C TRP A 41 9.62 0.50 -7.89
N VAL A 42 9.06 -0.70 -7.69
CA VAL A 42 8.60 -1.15 -6.37
C VAL A 42 9.76 -1.14 -5.36
N ASP A 43 10.90 -1.71 -5.73
CA ASP A 43 12.12 -1.72 -4.91
C ASP A 43 12.59 -0.29 -4.56
N TYR A 44 12.52 0.65 -5.51
CA TYR A 44 12.88 2.05 -5.28
C TYR A 44 11.95 2.68 -4.23
N TYR A 45 10.63 2.54 -4.41
CA TYR A 45 9.64 3.18 -3.54
C TYR A 45 9.74 2.66 -2.10
N VAL A 46 9.73 1.33 -1.90
CA VAL A 46 9.75 0.75 -0.54
C VAL A 46 11.05 1.07 0.20
N LYS A 47 12.19 1.11 -0.51
CA LYS A 47 13.48 1.52 0.08
C LYS A 47 13.50 2.99 0.43
N LYS A 48 12.97 3.86 -0.44
CA LYS A 48 12.86 5.30 -0.16
C LYS A 48 11.98 5.54 1.06
N ARG A 49 10.80 4.91 1.14
CA ARG A 49 9.89 4.97 2.30
C ARG A 49 10.60 4.57 3.59
N ALA A 50 11.28 3.42 3.59
CA ALA A 50 12.00 2.93 4.76
C ALA A 50 13.14 3.86 5.18
N ASN A 51 13.92 4.40 4.23
CA ASN A 51 15.00 5.35 4.51
C ASN A 51 14.50 6.68 5.10
N LEU A 52 13.29 7.09 4.75
CA LEU A 52 12.62 8.25 5.38
C LEU A 52 12.10 7.94 6.79
N GLY A 53 12.16 6.68 7.24
CA GLY A 53 11.67 6.25 8.55
C GLY A 53 10.16 6.04 8.61
N ILE A 54 9.48 6.05 7.46
CA ILE A 54 8.02 5.89 7.37
C ILE A 54 7.68 4.41 7.58
N LYS A 55 6.92 4.11 8.63
CA LYS A 55 6.47 2.75 8.93
C LYS A 55 5.30 2.36 8.03
N CYS A 56 5.19 1.09 7.71
CA CYS A 56 4.09 0.55 6.92
C CYS A 56 3.44 -0.63 7.65
N PHE A 57 2.11 -0.63 7.69
CA PHE A 57 1.33 -1.78 8.10
C PHE A 57 0.53 -2.23 6.88
N ASP A 58 0.82 -3.41 6.38
CA ASP A 58 0.34 -3.86 5.08
C ASP A 58 -0.53 -5.11 5.23
N ILE A 59 -1.60 -5.16 4.46
CA ILE A 59 -2.46 -6.33 4.31
C ILE A 59 -2.53 -6.66 2.82
N ALA A 60 -1.96 -7.80 2.45
CA ALA A 60 -1.87 -8.24 1.06
C ALA A 60 -2.46 -9.65 0.88
N PRO A 61 -2.98 -10.00 -0.31
CA PRO A 61 -3.34 -11.38 -0.63
C PRO A 61 -2.11 -12.30 -0.56
N ASP A 62 -2.31 -13.54 -0.10
CA ASP A 62 -1.25 -14.56 0.00
C ASP A 62 -0.81 -15.06 -1.39
N SER A 63 0.04 -14.28 -2.07
CA SER A 63 0.69 -14.62 -3.34
C SER A 63 2.18 -14.87 -3.17
N GLU A 64 2.83 -15.38 -4.22
CA GLU A 64 4.29 -15.55 -4.23
C GLU A 64 5.01 -14.20 -4.05
N TRP A 65 4.58 -13.14 -4.74
CA TRP A 65 5.17 -11.81 -4.58
C TRP A 65 4.93 -11.23 -3.18
N SER A 66 3.74 -11.41 -2.61
CA SER A 66 3.46 -10.96 -1.23
C SER A 66 4.36 -11.67 -0.22
N ARG A 67 4.56 -12.99 -0.36
CA ARG A 67 5.49 -13.75 0.50
C ARG A 67 6.94 -13.32 0.34
N ILE A 68 7.38 -13.01 -0.89
CA ILE A 68 8.73 -12.50 -1.14
C ILE A 68 8.90 -11.12 -0.50
N SER A 69 7.90 -10.24 -0.69
CA SER A 69 7.85 -8.90 -0.12
C SER A 69 7.91 -8.96 1.41
N GLN A 70 7.08 -9.80 2.04
CA GLN A 70 7.01 -9.98 3.50
C GLN A 70 8.35 -10.38 4.14
N LYS A 71 9.21 -11.14 3.43
CA LYS A 71 10.54 -11.50 3.95
C LYS A 71 11.45 -10.29 4.21
N ALA A 72 11.19 -9.16 3.54
CA ALA A 72 11.95 -7.93 3.69
C ALA A 72 11.33 -6.95 4.71
N ASP A 73 10.27 -7.34 5.42
CA ASP A 73 9.49 -6.46 6.30
C ASP A 73 10.34 -5.74 7.35
N THR A 74 11.22 -6.47 8.03
CA THR A 74 12.11 -5.87 9.05
C THR A 74 13.05 -4.82 8.45
N GLU A 75 13.62 -5.08 7.27
CA GLU A 75 14.49 -4.12 6.56
C GLU A 75 13.70 -2.89 6.08
N LEU A 76 12.44 -3.09 5.68
CA LEU A 76 11.60 -2.07 5.06
C LEU A 76 10.65 -1.35 6.02
N LEU A 77 10.89 -1.47 7.34
CA LEU A 77 10.05 -0.91 8.40
C LEU A 77 8.56 -1.22 8.18
N ARG A 78 8.26 -2.46 7.78
CA ARG A 78 6.92 -2.92 7.45
C ARG A 78 6.50 -4.09 8.33
N ILE A 79 5.20 -4.24 8.52
CA ILE A 79 4.56 -5.45 9.04
C ILE A 79 3.47 -5.84 8.04
N THR A 80 3.65 -6.94 7.31
CA THR A 80 2.66 -7.45 6.36
C THR A 80 1.88 -8.62 6.97
N LYS A 81 0.54 -8.56 6.92
CA LYS A 81 -0.35 -9.69 7.15
C LYS A 81 -0.93 -10.20 5.83
N LEU A 82 -0.98 -11.52 5.68
CA LEU A 82 -1.45 -12.16 4.46
C LEU A 82 -2.90 -12.62 4.59
N LEU A 83 -3.75 -12.18 3.67
CA LEU A 83 -5.13 -12.66 3.48
C LEU A 83 -5.13 -13.98 2.70
N PRO A 84 -6.13 -14.86 2.88
CA PRO A 84 -6.29 -16.02 2.00
C PRO A 84 -6.34 -15.59 0.52
N ALA A 85 -5.67 -16.36 -0.35
CA ALA A 85 -5.42 -15.99 -1.75
C ALA A 85 -6.70 -15.76 -2.56
N GLU A 86 -7.83 -16.37 -2.17
CA GLU A 86 -9.14 -16.16 -2.78
C GLU A 86 -9.67 -14.73 -2.63
N PHE A 87 -9.17 -13.95 -1.67
CA PHE A 87 -9.50 -12.53 -1.48
C PHE A 87 -8.52 -11.60 -2.21
N SER A 88 -8.08 -11.99 -3.40
CA SER A 88 -7.16 -11.18 -4.21
C SER A 88 -7.84 -9.95 -4.83
N PHE A 89 -7.07 -8.88 -4.99
CA PHE A 89 -7.51 -7.62 -5.58
C PHE A 89 -6.36 -6.95 -6.34
N ASN A 90 -6.72 -6.09 -7.31
CA ASN A 90 -5.78 -5.42 -8.24
C ASN A 90 -5.64 -3.92 -7.97
N THR A 91 -5.98 -3.50 -6.77
CA THR A 91 -5.92 -2.12 -6.30
C THR A 91 -4.96 -2.01 -5.12
N GLU A 92 -4.53 -0.80 -4.82
CA GLU A 92 -3.89 -0.48 -3.56
C GLU A 92 -4.62 0.67 -2.89
N ILE A 93 -4.68 0.64 -1.55
CA ILE A 93 -5.25 1.72 -0.75
C ILE A 93 -4.26 2.06 0.36
N ASP A 94 -3.76 3.28 0.35
CA ASP A 94 -2.81 3.79 1.34
C ASP A 94 -3.51 4.84 2.21
N ILE A 95 -3.48 4.63 3.52
CA ILE A 95 -4.06 5.56 4.51
C ILE A 95 -2.91 6.20 5.29
N TYR A 96 -2.83 7.53 5.27
CA TYR A 96 -1.77 8.30 5.92
C TYR A 96 -2.29 9.68 6.34
N ASP A 97 -1.97 10.12 7.56
CA ASP A 97 -2.52 11.34 8.15
C ASP A 97 -4.05 11.47 7.94
N ASN A 98 -4.51 12.55 7.32
CA ASN A 98 -5.92 12.81 6.95
C ASN A 98 -6.21 12.47 5.48
N LYS A 99 -5.39 11.61 4.85
CA LYS A 99 -5.45 11.28 3.44
C LYS A 99 -5.67 9.79 3.19
N LEU A 100 -6.27 9.53 2.03
CA LEU A 100 -6.47 8.22 1.45
C LEU A 100 -6.02 8.27 -0.02
N ALA A 101 -5.00 7.50 -0.39
CA ALA A 101 -4.64 7.28 -1.78
C ALA A 101 -5.20 5.93 -2.25
N ILE A 102 -5.95 5.93 -3.35
CA ILE A 102 -6.50 4.74 -3.99
C ILE A 102 -5.83 4.60 -5.35
N PHE A 103 -5.18 3.47 -5.57
CA PHE A 103 -4.51 3.13 -6.81
C PHE A 103 -5.25 1.99 -7.49
N SER A 104 -5.50 2.13 -8.79
CA SER A 104 -5.98 1.04 -9.63
C SER A 104 -4.96 0.75 -10.72
N PHE A 105 -4.49 -0.49 -10.76
CA PHE A 105 -3.55 -0.99 -11.76
C PHE A 105 -4.26 -1.70 -12.92
N SER A 106 -5.60 -1.68 -12.94
CA SER A 106 -6.41 -2.33 -13.98
C SER A 106 -6.29 -1.63 -15.33
N GLY A 107 -6.17 -2.42 -16.40
CA GLY A 107 -6.18 -1.91 -17.78
C GLY A 107 -4.85 -1.30 -18.25
N ASP A 108 -4.89 -0.63 -19.40
CA ASP A 108 -3.70 -0.08 -20.04
C ASP A 108 -3.16 1.18 -19.34
N ASN A 109 -4.06 1.99 -18.77
CA ASN A 109 -3.71 3.21 -18.04
C ASN A 109 -4.06 3.06 -16.56
N PRO A 110 -3.06 2.95 -15.67
CA PRO A 110 -3.34 2.92 -14.24
C PRO A 110 -3.73 4.33 -13.77
N ILE A 111 -4.50 4.39 -12.69
CA ILE A 111 -4.98 5.65 -12.14
C ILE A 111 -4.77 5.68 -10.63
N ALA A 112 -4.68 6.88 -10.09
CA ALA A 112 -4.73 7.10 -8.65
C ALA A 112 -5.64 8.27 -8.28
N VAL A 113 -6.27 8.19 -7.11
CA VAL A 113 -7.05 9.26 -6.51
C VAL A 113 -6.54 9.45 -5.09
N ILE A 114 -6.19 10.69 -4.75
CA ILE A 114 -5.93 11.08 -3.37
C ILE A 114 -7.14 11.88 -2.89
N ILE A 115 -7.68 11.46 -1.75
CA ILE A 115 -8.75 12.14 -1.02
C ILE A 115 -8.15 12.67 0.26
N GLU A 116 -8.26 13.98 0.49
CA GLU A 116 -7.84 14.62 1.74
C GLU A 116 -9.08 15.00 2.54
N ASP A 117 -9.46 14.12 3.47
CA ASP A 117 -10.59 14.29 4.38
C ASP A 117 -10.39 13.39 5.60
N ALA A 118 -10.38 13.99 6.79
CA ALA A 118 -10.10 13.27 8.02
C ALA A 118 -11.17 12.20 8.33
N HIS A 119 -12.45 12.45 8.05
CA HIS A 119 -13.51 11.50 8.36
C HIS A 119 -13.48 10.28 7.42
N ILE A 120 -13.15 10.49 6.15
CA ILE A 120 -12.96 9.40 5.18
C ILE A 120 -11.73 8.57 5.58
N ALA A 121 -10.60 9.22 5.87
CA ALA A 121 -9.38 8.54 6.29
C ALA A 121 -9.60 7.72 7.57
N ASP A 122 -10.23 8.30 8.60
CA ASP A 122 -10.54 7.63 9.86
C ASP A 122 -11.47 6.42 9.68
N THR A 123 -12.46 6.52 8.79
CA THR A 123 -13.38 5.42 8.48
C THR A 123 -12.62 4.25 7.86
N LEU A 124 -11.78 4.51 6.87
CA LEU A 124 -10.98 3.47 6.22
C LEU A 124 -9.92 2.91 7.16
N LYS A 125 -9.34 3.74 8.02
CA LYS A 125 -8.41 3.32 9.07
C LYS A 125 -9.08 2.37 10.06
N THR A 126 -10.31 2.65 10.45
CA THR A 126 -11.11 1.78 11.33
C THR A 126 -11.40 0.43 10.66
N LEU A 127 -11.73 0.43 9.36
CA LEU A 127 -11.90 -0.79 8.58
C LEU A 127 -10.60 -1.59 8.49
N PHE A 128 -9.48 -0.93 8.20
CA PHE A 128 -8.16 -1.55 8.20
C PHE A 128 -7.87 -2.22 9.55
N ASP A 129 -8.07 -1.50 10.67
CA ASP A 129 -7.80 -2.03 12.01
C ASP A 129 -8.70 -3.23 12.35
N TYR A 130 -9.96 -3.22 11.90
CA TYR A 130 -10.84 -4.37 12.04
C TYR A 130 -10.31 -5.58 11.27
N ILE A 131 -9.91 -5.39 10.01
CA ILE A 131 -9.37 -6.46 9.16
C ILE A 131 -8.07 -6.98 9.78
N ASP A 132 -7.13 -6.10 10.15
CA ASP A 132 -5.86 -6.43 10.78
C ASP A 132 -6.04 -7.34 12.01
N ARG A 133 -6.98 -6.99 12.90
CA ARG A 133 -7.29 -7.77 14.11
C ARG A 133 -8.03 -9.07 13.83
N SER A 134 -8.75 -9.16 12.69
CA SER A 134 -9.49 -10.36 12.29
C SER A 134 -8.59 -11.43 11.66
N ILE A 135 -7.44 -11.05 11.10
CA ILE A 135 -6.47 -11.98 10.55
C ILE A 135 -5.74 -12.64 11.73
N ALA A 136 -5.99 -13.94 11.92
CA ALA A 136 -5.31 -14.72 12.94
C ALA A 136 -3.79 -14.65 12.75
N THR A 137 -3.07 -14.20 13.78
CA THR A 137 -1.63 -14.39 13.87
C THR A 137 -1.38 -15.89 13.93
N LYS A 138 -0.77 -16.47 12.89
CA LYS A 138 -0.24 -17.83 13.01
C LYS A 138 0.81 -17.81 14.12
N SER A 139 0.47 -18.42 15.25
CA SER A 139 1.35 -18.68 16.39
C SER A 139 2.54 -19.53 15.97
#